data_AF-A0A482VVQ6-F1
#
_entry.id   AF-A0A482VVQ6-F1
#
_cell.length_a   1.000
_cell.length_b   1.000
_cell.length_c   1.000
_cell.angle_alpha   90.00
_cell.angle_beta   90.00
_cell.angle_gamma   90.00
#
_symmetry.space_group_name_H-M   'P 1'
#
loop_
_entity.id
_entity.type
_entity.pdbx_description
1 polymer ?
#
loop_
_entity_poly.entity_id
_entity_poly.type
_entity_poly.pdbx_seq_one_letter_code
_entity_poly.pdbx_strand_id
1 'polypeptide(L)'
;VLIHNPIDISRLSNHYFRVPLGIAAVAIIEPKVVTTSPAVKKFSPSKRKCYLRNERILTHFKLFSQLNCLLECLSNYTLNKCRYVSYFMPSKFHSLLGDNATPVCGIRNIDCVYVADKVLNKDLKSKISGKGDEPHCDCRPSCTELSYNVETSHSDFLWTFGAPSDVQNIPDKLKLFVLCFSSVFPILTIYFKAEHFMGIERNELYGVSDLISNFGGLLGLFTGFSLISLAEIIYFLTLRIFTI
;
A
#
# COMPACT_ATOMS: atom_id res chain seq x y z
N VAL A 1 6.88 -16.61 -3.41
CA VAL A 1 5.66 -16.36 -2.62
C VAL A 1 5.60 -14.88 -2.30
N LEU A 2 4.44 -14.26 -2.51
CA LEU A 2 4.18 -12.85 -2.21
C LEU A 2 2.97 -12.78 -1.30
N ILE A 3 3.11 -12.09 -0.18
CA ILE A 3 2.01 -11.81 0.74
C ILE A 3 1.66 -10.33 0.58
N HIS A 4 0.41 -10.05 0.22
CA HIS A 4 -0.04 -8.70 -0.09
C HIS A 4 -1.48 -8.47 0.35
N ASN A 5 -1.90 -7.21 0.34
CA ASN A 5 -3.28 -6.82 0.62
C ASN A 5 -4.23 -7.39 -0.43
N PRO A 6 -5.38 -7.99 -0.05
CA PRO A 6 -6.34 -8.57 -0.99
C PRO A 6 -6.95 -7.57 -1.99
N ILE A 7 -6.87 -6.26 -1.72
CA ILE A 7 -7.35 -5.21 -2.63
C ILE A 7 -6.37 -4.98 -3.79
N ASP A 8 -5.10 -5.27 -3.57
CA ASP A 8 -4.04 -5.04 -4.54
C ASP A 8 -3.89 -6.24 -5.47
N ILE A 9 -3.62 -5.96 -6.74
CA ILE A 9 -3.23 -7.02 -7.67
C ILE A 9 -1.80 -7.49 -7.39
N SER A 10 -1.57 -8.80 -7.47
CA SER A 10 -0.27 -9.38 -7.21
C SER A 10 0.74 -8.99 -8.30
N ARG A 11 1.78 -8.25 -7.92
CA ARG A 11 2.93 -7.96 -8.78
C ARG A 11 4.19 -8.53 -8.15
N LEU A 12 4.73 -9.58 -8.76
CA LEU A 12 5.95 -10.29 -8.31
C LEU A 12 7.24 -9.47 -8.45
N SER A 13 7.17 -8.16 -8.73
CA SER A 13 8.36 -7.33 -8.88
C SER A 13 8.98 -6.91 -7.53
N ASN A 14 8.18 -6.80 -6.46
CA ASN A 14 8.62 -6.25 -5.18
C ASN A 14 8.20 -7.14 -3.99
N HIS A 15 9.07 -7.27 -2.97
CA HIS A 15 8.80 -7.90 -1.67
C HIS A 15 8.28 -9.36 -1.70
N TYR A 16 8.78 -10.18 -2.63
CA TYR A 16 8.54 -11.63 -2.61
C TYR A 16 9.70 -12.35 -1.90
N PHE A 17 9.41 -13.51 -1.34
CA PHE A 17 10.44 -14.47 -0.88
C PHE A 17 10.35 -15.76 -1.69
N ARG A 18 11.47 -16.49 -1.77
CA ARG A 18 11.55 -17.79 -2.46
C ARG A 18 11.63 -18.90 -1.43
N VAL A 19 10.99 -20.02 -1.73
CA VAL A 19 11.07 -21.24 -0.93
C VAL A 19 11.94 -22.23 -1.70
N PRO A 20 13.17 -22.52 -1.24
CA PRO A 20 14.02 -23.56 -1.80
C PRO A 20 13.34 -24.93 -1.79
N LEU A 21 13.73 -25.80 -2.71
CA LEU A 21 13.25 -27.18 -2.75
C LEU A 21 13.86 -27.99 -1.59
N GLY A 22 13.11 -28.99 -1.13
CA GLY A 22 13.56 -29.97 -0.13
C GLY A 22 13.75 -29.45 1.29
N ILE A 23 13.24 -28.26 1.59
CA ILE A 23 13.23 -27.71 2.95
C ILE A 23 11.81 -27.42 3.43
N ALA A 24 11.64 -27.37 4.75
CA ALA A 24 10.46 -26.77 5.37
C ALA A 24 10.77 -25.30 5.63
N ALA A 25 9.99 -24.43 5.00
CA ALA A 25 9.98 -23.01 5.27
C ALA A 25 8.76 -22.66 6.13
N VAL A 26 9.00 -21.81 7.11
CA VAL A 26 7.97 -21.22 7.93
C VAL A 26 7.97 -19.72 7.64
N ALA A 27 6.82 -19.18 7.28
CA ALA A 27 6.62 -17.75 7.08
C ALA A 27 5.73 -17.18 8.19
N ILE A 28 6.32 -16.36 9.03
CA ILE A 28 5.65 -15.65 10.12
C ILE A 28 5.17 -14.31 9.58
N ILE A 29 3.87 -14.08 9.66
CA ILE A 29 3.21 -12.87 9.17
C ILE A 29 2.93 -11.92 10.33
N GLU A 30 3.37 -10.69 10.21
CA GLU A 30 3.02 -9.59 11.11
C GLU A 30 2.26 -8.50 10.31
N PRO A 31 0.93 -8.37 10.52
CA PRO A 31 0.16 -7.34 9.83
C PRO A 31 0.46 -5.96 10.42
N LYS A 32 0.70 -4.99 9.53
CA LYS A 32 0.87 -3.58 9.84
C LYS A 32 -0.32 -2.81 9.30
N VAL A 33 -1.13 -2.27 10.21
CA VAL A 33 -2.30 -1.47 9.89
C VAL A 33 -2.01 -0.02 10.22
N VAL A 34 -2.21 0.86 9.23
CA VAL A 34 -2.15 2.30 9.43
C VAL A 34 -3.51 2.88 9.11
N THR A 35 -4.10 3.59 10.07
CA THR A 35 -5.38 4.29 9.95
C THR A 35 -5.21 5.80 10.08
N THR A 36 -6.25 6.54 9.75
CA THR A 36 -6.31 8.00 9.91
C THR A 36 -7.55 8.38 10.69
N SER A 37 -7.38 9.25 11.66
CA SER A 37 -8.44 9.70 12.55
C SER A 37 -9.53 10.47 11.80
N PRO A 38 -10.76 10.57 12.36
CA PRO A 38 -11.86 11.31 11.74
C PRO A 38 -11.57 12.79 11.53
N ALA A 39 -10.76 13.42 12.39
CA ALA A 39 -10.43 14.82 12.27
C ALA A 39 -9.44 15.09 11.12
N VAL A 40 -8.48 14.18 10.87
CA VAL A 40 -7.62 14.22 9.67
C VAL A 40 -8.42 14.05 8.37
N LYS A 41 -9.55 13.33 8.39
CA LYS A 41 -10.40 13.15 7.19
C LYS A 41 -11.04 14.45 6.69
N LYS A 42 -11.15 15.48 7.53
CA LYS A 42 -11.70 16.79 7.16
C LYS A 42 -10.74 17.60 6.28
N PHE A 43 -9.45 17.27 6.27
CA PHE A 43 -8.46 17.95 5.44
C PHE A 43 -8.54 17.49 3.98
N SER A 44 -8.29 18.41 3.06
CA SER A 44 -8.27 18.08 1.63
C SER A 44 -7.11 17.12 1.28
N PRO A 45 -7.26 16.29 0.23
CA PRO A 45 -6.22 15.36 -0.25
C PRO A 45 -4.85 16.01 -0.45
N SER A 46 -4.82 17.26 -0.90
CA SER A 46 -3.59 18.02 -1.13
C SER A 46 -2.81 18.30 0.16
N LYS A 47 -3.50 18.68 1.25
CA LYS A 47 -2.87 18.98 2.55
C LYS A 47 -2.40 17.72 3.26
N ARG A 48 -3.23 16.67 3.25
CA ARG A 48 -2.92 15.40 3.94
C ARG A 48 -2.03 14.44 3.14
N LYS A 49 -1.80 14.71 1.85
CA LYS A 49 -0.94 13.95 0.94
C LYS A 49 -1.32 12.46 0.75
N CYS A 50 -2.57 12.07 1.03
CA CYS A 50 -3.10 10.72 0.84
C CYS A 50 -4.54 10.76 0.30
N TYR A 51 -5.03 9.66 -0.27
CA TYR A 51 -6.44 9.50 -0.69
C TYR A 51 -7.23 8.63 0.27
N LEU A 52 -8.47 9.03 0.53
CA LEU A 52 -9.46 8.17 1.17
C LEU A 52 -10.08 7.24 0.12
N ARG A 53 -10.67 6.15 0.58
CA ARG A 53 -11.22 5.09 -0.27
C ARG A 53 -12.27 5.59 -1.29
N ASN A 54 -13.00 6.67 -0.95
CA ASN A 54 -14.04 7.26 -1.79
C ASN A 54 -13.56 8.52 -2.55
N GLU A 55 -12.33 8.96 -2.30
CA GLU A 55 -11.67 10.15 -2.87
C GLU A 55 -11.45 10.07 -4.37
N ARG A 56 -10.88 8.93 -4.76
CA ARG A 56 -10.35 8.67 -6.09
C ARG A 56 -10.96 7.38 -6.59
N ILE A 57 -11.79 7.49 -7.62
CA ILE A 57 -12.41 6.33 -8.27
C ILE A 57 -11.46 5.86 -9.37
N LEU A 58 -11.22 4.55 -9.39
CA LEU A 58 -10.42 3.87 -10.39
C LEU A 58 -11.35 3.27 -11.47
N THR A 59 -10.85 3.14 -12.70
CA THR A 59 -11.67 2.73 -13.86
C THR A 59 -11.85 1.22 -13.98
N HIS A 60 -10.84 0.46 -13.55
CA HIS A 60 -10.76 -0.98 -13.64
C HIS A 60 -10.84 -1.66 -12.26
N PHE A 61 -10.51 -0.93 -11.19
CA PHE A 61 -10.57 -1.44 -9.82
C PHE A 61 -11.71 -0.80 -9.01
N LYS A 62 -12.41 -1.61 -8.21
CA LYS A 62 -13.52 -1.13 -7.36
C LYS A 62 -13.06 -0.29 -6.17
N LEU A 63 -11.86 -0.59 -5.66
CA LEU A 63 -11.31 0.04 -4.46
C LEU A 63 -9.99 0.72 -4.80
N PHE A 64 -9.83 1.95 -4.29
CA PHE A 64 -8.59 2.68 -4.42
C PHE A 64 -7.48 2.02 -3.61
N SER A 65 -6.36 1.77 -4.29
CA SER A 65 -5.05 1.60 -3.67
C SER A 65 -4.01 2.31 -4.50
N GLN A 66 -2.87 2.64 -3.88
CA GLN A 66 -1.78 3.29 -4.59
C GLN A 66 -1.26 2.40 -5.72
N LEU A 67 -1.11 1.10 -5.48
CA LEU A 67 -0.63 0.13 -6.47
C LEU A 67 -1.59 -0.01 -7.65
N ASN A 68 -2.89 -0.09 -7.39
CA ASN A 68 -3.90 -0.18 -8.43
C ASN A 68 -3.95 1.11 -9.27
N CYS A 69 -3.85 2.29 -8.63
CA CYS A 69 -3.76 3.57 -9.34
C CYS A 69 -2.53 3.64 -10.25
N LEU A 70 -1.37 3.25 -9.75
CA LEU A 70 -0.13 3.23 -10.52
C LEU A 70 -0.23 2.25 -11.70
N LEU A 71 -0.89 1.12 -11.51
CA LEU A 71 -1.08 0.14 -12.57
C LEU A 71 -2.07 0.62 -13.65
N GLU A 72 -3.15 1.30 -13.28
CA GLU A 72 -4.04 1.95 -14.26
C GLU A 72 -3.30 3.05 -15.02
N CYS A 73 -2.48 3.84 -14.32
CA CYS A 73 -1.71 4.89 -14.98
C CYS A 73 -0.69 4.30 -15.95
N LEU A 74 0.02 3.23 -15.56
CA LEU A 74 0.92 2.50 -16.44
C LEU A 74 0.19 1.92 -17.65
N SER A 75 -0.99 1.33 -17.44
CA SER A 75 -1.82 0.80 -18.53
C SER A 75 -2.22 1.88 -19.52
N ASN A 76 -2.75 3.01 -19.04
CA ASN A 76 -3.16 4.14 -19.86
C ASN A 76 -1.98 4.76 -20.61
N TYR A 77 -0.85 4.97 -19.93
CA TYR A 77 0.37 5.50 -20.54
C TYR A 77 0.89 4.57 -21.65
N THR A 78 0.93 3.27 -21.38
CA THR A 78 1.37 2.26 -22.36
C THR A 78 0.41 2.20 -23.55
N LEU A 79 -0.90 2.23 -23.31
CA LEU A 79 -1.91 2.26 -24.38
C LEU A 79 -1.78 3.50 -25.26
N ASN A 80 -1.52 4.68 -24.67
CA ASN A 80 -1.37 5.91 -25.44
C ASN A 80 -0.07 5.92 -26.27
N LYS A 81 1.05 5.46 -25.70
CA LYS A 81 2.36 5.45 -26.37
C LYS A 81 2.52 4.31 -27.36
N CYS A 82 2.13 3.09 -26.98
CA CYS A 82 2.39 1.88 -27.73
C CYS A 82 1.16 1.36 -28.48
N ARG A 83 -0.07 1.83 -28.17
CA ARG A 83 -1.35 1.36 -28.73
C ARG A 83 -1.77 -0.06 -28.34
N TYR A 84 -1.00 -0.73 -27.49
CA TYR A 84 -1.28 -2.03 -26.91
C TYR A 84 -0.90 -2.04 -25.43
N VAL A 85 -1.41 -3.03 -24.70
CA VAL A 85 -1.15 -3.22 -23.26
C VAL A 85 -0.51 -4.58 -23.00
N SER A 86 0.20 -4.73 -21.89
CA SER A 86 0.70 -6.05 -21.48
C SER A 86 -0.43 -6.94 -20.96
N TYR A 87 -0.23 -8.25 -20.96
CA TYR A 87 -1.23 -9.24 -20.52
C TYR A 87 -1.67 -9.06 -19.05
N PHE A 88 -0.81 -8.53 -18.19
CA PHE A 88 -1.11 -8.29 -16.77
C PHE A 88 -1.75 -6.92 -16.50
N MET A 89 -1.80 -6.04 -17.50
CA MET A 89 -2.30 -4.68 -17.31
C MET A 89 -3.83 -4.67 -17.38
N PRO A 90 -4.50 -3.91 -16.49
CA PRO A 90 -5.93 -3.76 -16.53
C PRO A 90 -6.32 -3.03 -17.81
N SER A 91 -7.31 -3.57 -18.51
CA SER A 91 -7.82 -2.99 -19.73
C SER A 91 -9.29 -3.35 -19.90
N LYS A 92 -9.96 -2.82 -20.93
CA LYS A 92 -11.34 -3.22 -21.27
C LYS A 92 -11.32 -4.63 -21.90
N PHE A 93 -10.88 -5.60 -21.12
CA PHE A 93 -10.65 -6.98 -21.53
C PHE A 93 -11.94 -7.79 -21.72
N HIS A 94 -13.11 -7.21 -21.41
CA HIS A 94 -14.41 -7.86 -21.60
C HIS A 94 -14.89 -7.90 -23.07
N SER A 95 -14.01 -7.68 -24.04
CA SER A 95 -14.39 -7.79 -25.45
C SER A 95 -13.36 -8.58 -26.25
N LEU A 96 -12.97 -9.76 -25.77
CA LEU A 96 -12.21 -10.73 -26.57
C LEU A 96 -12.96 -11.19 -27.86
N LEU A 97 -14.13 -10.63 -28.15
CA LEU A 97 -15.03 -10.93 -29.28
C LEU A 97 -15.77 -9.66 -29.81
N GLY A 98 -15.24 -8.46 -29.59
CA GLY A 98 -15.85 -7.25 -30.15
C GLY A 98 -14.84 -6.22 -30.64
N ASP A 99 -15.26 -5.42 -31.62
CA ASP A 99 -14.45 -4.49 -32.42
C ASP A 99 -13.73 -3.38 -31.60
N ASN A 100 -13.93 -3.33 -30.28
CA ASN A 100 -13.42 -2.30 -29.36
C ASN A 100 -12.48 -2.84 -28.27
N ALA A 101 -11.94 -4.06 -28.41
CA ALA A 101 -10.96 -4.59 -27.47
C ALA A 101 -9.60 -3.89 -27.60
N THR A 102 -8.97 -3.63 -26.45
CA THR A 102 -7.57 -3.17 -26.41
C THR A 102 -6.63 -4.32 -26.79
N PRO A 103 -5.78 -4.17 -27.81
CA PRO A 103 -4.89 -5.25 -28.22
C PRO A 103 -3.85 -5.54 -27.14
N VAL A 104 -3.64 -6.83 -26.86
CA VAL A 104 -2.58 -7.29 -25.97
C VAL A 104 -1.26 -7.39 -26.74
N CYS A 105 -0.18 -6.95 -26.10
CA CYS A 105 1.16 -6.97 -26.66
C CYS A 105 1.62 -8.40 -26.97
N GLY A 106 2.00 -8.66 -28.22
CA GLY A 106 2.75 -9.85 -28.60
C GLY A 106 4.26 -9.70 -28.34
N ILE A 107 5.02 -10.78 -28.47
CA ILE A 107 6.48 -10.83 -28.21
C ILE A 107 7.24 -9.77 -29.03
N ARG A 108 6.85 -9.56 -30.29
CA ARG A 108 7.54 -8.61 -31.20
C ARG A 108 7.51 -7.15 -30.74
N ASN A 109 6.55 -6.81 -29.88
CA ASN A 109 6.25 -5.42 -29.49
C ASN A 109 6.58 -5.15 -28.01
N ILE A 110 7.20 -6.12 -27.32
CA ILE A 110 7.45 -6.05 -25.87
C ILE A 110 8.40 -4.91 -25.49
N ASP A 111 9.31 -4.53 -26.40
CA ASP A 111 10.29 -3.48 -26.16
C ASP A 111 9.64 -2.13 -25.87
N CYS A 112 8.54 -1.79 -26.56
CA CYS A 112 7.82 -0.54 -26.30
C CYS A 112 7.22 -0.51 -24.89
N VAL A 113 6.60 -1.61 -24.46
CA VAL A 113 6.04 -1.71 -23.11
C VAL A 113 7.13 -1.60 -22.05
N TYR A 114 8.27 -2.25 -22.26
CA TYR A 114 9.42 -2.16 -21.36
C TYR A 114 9.97 -0.73 -21.27
N VAL A 115 10.14 -0.04 -22.40
CA VAL A 115 10.59 1.35 -22.45
C VAL A 115 9.56 2.27 -21.77
N ALA A 116 8.26 2.08 -22.03
CA ALA A 116 7.19 2.86 -21.43
C ALA A 116 7.18 2.74 -19.90
N ASP A 117 7.28 1.54 -19.37
CA ASP A 117 7.37 1.30 -17.91
C ASP A 117 8.63 1.96 -17.32
N LYS A 118 9.78 1.84 -17.98
CA LYS A 118 11.04 2.46 -17.52
C LYS A 118 10.98 3.97 -17.47
N VAL A 119 10.39 4.61 -18.48
CA VAL A 119 10.20 6.08 -18.52
C VAL A 119 9.27 6.53 -17.40
N LEU A 120 8.10 5.89 -17.27
CA LEU A 120 7.12 6.25 -16.24
C LEU A 120 7.68 6.07 -14.82
N ASN A 121 8.39 4.97 -14.57
CA ASN A 121 9.04 4.72 -13.28
C ASN A 121 10.15 5.74 -12.97
N LYS A 122 10.85 6.26 -13.99
CA LYS A 122 11.85 7.32 -13.82
C LYS A 122 11.18 8.63 -13.42
N ASP A 123 10.06 8.98 -14.06
CA ASP A 123 9.30 10.20 -13.76
C ASP A 123 8.75 10.16 -12.32
N LEU A 124 8.17 9.03 -11.91
CA LEU A 124 7.68 8.83 -10.54
C LEU A 124 8.80 8.98 -9.49
N LYS A 125 10.02 8.49 -9.77
CA LYS A 125 11.18 8.63 -8.88
C LYS A 125 11.74 10.06 -8.85
N SER A 126 11.73 10.77 -9.99
CA SER A 126 12.24 12.14 -10.08
C SER A 126 11.46 13.13 -9.21
N LYS A 127 10.15 12.91 -9.04
CA LYS A 127 9.29 13.72 -8.15
C LYS A 127 9.65 13.56 -6.67
N ILE A 128 10.12 12.38 -6.25
CA ILE A 128 10.65 12.17 -4.88
C ILE A 128 11.89 13.06 -4.65
N SER A 129 12.64 13.38 -5.71
CA SER A 129 13.82 14.25 -5.67
C SER A 129 13.53 15.73 -5.99
N GLY A 130 12.27 16.12 -6.18
CA GLY A 130 11.87 17.53 -6.35
C GLY A 130 12.28 18.19 -7.68
N LYS A 131 12.68 17.42 -8.70
CA LYS A 131 13.04 17.91 -10.03
C LYS A 131 12.17 17.21 -11.09
N GLY A 132 11.09 17.86 -11.52
CA GLY A 132 10.28 17.39 -12.65
C GLY A 132 8.97 18.15 -12.81
N ASP A 133 8.47 18.19 -14.05
CA ASP A 133 7.14 18.68 -14.40
C ASP A 133 6.02 17.90 -13.68
N GLU A 134 4.80 18.44 -13.69
CA GLU A 134 3.61 17.81 -13.10
C GLU A 134 3.46 16.37 -13.62
N PRO A 135 3.36 15.36 -12.74
CA PRO A 135 3.45 13.97 -13.19
C PRO A 135 2.25 13.61 -14.05
N HIS A 136 2.47 12.70 -14.99
CA HIS A 136 1.40 12.08 -15.75
C HIS A 136 0.37 11.34 -14.85
N CYS A 137 0.71 11.05 -13.58
CA CYS A 137 -0.12 10.31 -12.63
C CYS A 137 -0.18 10.97 -11.23
N ASP A 138 -1.38 11.29 -10.73
CA ASP A 138 -1.60 11.66 -9.32
C ASP A 138 -2.04 10.43 -8.49
N CYS A 139 -1.08 9.58 -8.14
CA CYS A 139 -1.29 8.35 -7.34
C CYS A 139 -0.67 8.47 -5.95
N ARG A 140 -1.31 9.27 -5.09
CA ARG A 140 -0.93 9.42 -3.68
C ARG A 140 -1.20 8.13 -2.89
N PRO A 141 -0.50 7.89 -1.77
CA PRO A 141 -0.76 6.73 -0.93
C PRO A 141 -2.19 6.73 -0.37
N SER A 142 -2.69 5.53 -0.02
CA SER A 142 -3.96 5.39 0.69
C SER A 142 -3.81 5.92 2.13
N CYS A 143 -4.80 6.66 2.62
CA CYS A 143 -4.80 7.13 4.00
C CYS A 143 -4.93 5.96 5.01
N THR A 144 -5.62 4.89 4.60
CA THR A 144 -5.68 3.63 5.34
C THR A 144 -4.92 2.56 4.58
N GLU A 145 -3.95 1.94 5.22
CA GLU A 145 -3.03 0.99 4.62
C GLU A 145 -2.95 -0.29 5.47
N LEU A 146 -2.94 -1.43 4.80
CA LEU A 146 -2.71 -2.75 5.38
C LEU A 146 -1.55 -3.37 4.61
N SER A 147 -0.45 -3.64 5.31
CA SER A 147 0.75 -4.28 4.79
C SER A 147 1.15 -5.45 5.69
N TYR A 148 1.99 -6.34 5.17
CA TYR A 148 2.42 -7.53 5.89
C TYR A 148 3.94 -7.57 5.93
N ASN A 149 4.48 -7.56 7.14
CA ASN A 149 5.85 -7.95 7.39
C ASN A 149 5.93 -9.49 7.37
N VAL A 150 6.95 -10.04 6.71
CA VAL A 150 7.16 -11.48 6.64
C VAL A 150 8.53 -11.80 7.17
N GLU A 151 8.59 -12.60 8.23
CA GLU A 151 9.82 -13.19 8.75
C GLU A 151 9.85 -14.65 8.33
N THR A 152 10.89 -15.08 7.63
CA THR A 152 11.02 -16.46 7.15
C THR A 152 12.07 -17.21 7.94
N SER A 153 11.73 -18.40 8.41
CA SER A 153 12.69 -19.37 8.95
C SER A 153 12.67 -20.64 8.12
N HIS A 154 13.81 -21.31 8.07
CA HIS A 154 14.02 -22.50 7.25
C HIS A 154 14.65 -23.58 8.12
N SER A 155 14.17 -24.81 7.96
CA SER A 155 14.79 -25.98 8.56
C SER A 155 14.80 -27.13 7.56
N ASP A 156 15.78 -28.02 7.73
CA ASP A 156 15.79 -29.28 6.99
C ASP A 156 14.55 -30.08 7.36
N PHE A 157 13.82 -30.53 6.36
CA PHE A 157 12.62 -31.33 6.55
C PHE A 157 12.93 -32.78 6.24
N LEU A 158 13.25 -33.55 7.29
CA LEU A 158 13.40 -34.99 7.17
C LEU A 158 11.99 -35.61 7.19
N TRP A 159 11.48 -36.03 6.02
CA TRP A 159 10.18 -36.71 5.89
C TRP A 159 10.08 -38.01 6.73
N THR A 160 11.18 -38.48 7.32
CA THR A 160 11.23 -39.65 8.19
C THR A 160 10.42 -39.52 9.48
N PHE A 161 10.03 -38.31 9.90
CA PHE A 161 9.24 -38.10 11.13
C PHE A 161 7.76 -38.49 11.02
N GLY A 162 7.24 -38.71 9.80
CA GLY A 162 5.89 -39.24 9.57
C GLY A 162 5.86 -40.68 9.08
N ALA A 163 7.04 -41.28 8.81
CA ALA A 163 7.13 -42.71 8.61
C ALA A 163 7.02 -43.36 10.01
N PRO A 164 6.11 -44.31 10.24
CA PRO A 164 6.13 -45.09 11.47
C PRO A 164 7.54 -45.62 11.68
N SER A 165 7.98 -45.67 12.93
CA SER A 165 9.32 -46.02 13.42
C SER A 165 9.92 -47.34 12.86
N ASP A 166 9.17 -48.06 12.02
CA ASP A 166 9.56 -49.23 11.23
C ASP A 166 10.20 -48.87 9.88
N VAL A 167 11.07 -47.86 9.83
CA VAL A 167 11.88 -47.54 8.62
C VAL A 167 12.80 -48.72 8.22
N GLN A 168 12.97 -49.72 9.10
CA GLN A 168 13.72 -50.93 8.80
C GLN A 168 12.98 -51.92 7.86
N ASN A 169 11.64 -51.83 7.72
CA ASN A 169 10.85 -52.76 6.89
C ASN A 169 10.25 -52.14 5.62
N ILE A 170 10.73 -50.96 5.22
CA ILE A 170 10.27 -50.30 4.00
C ILE A 170 11.06 -50.86 2.79
N PRO A 171 10.41 -51.38 1.73
CA PRO A 171 11.11 -51.90 0.57
C PRO A 171 12.01 -50.84 -0.06
N ASP A 172 13.23 -51.20 -0.49
CA ASP A 172 14.29 -50.26 -0.92
C ASP A 172 13.83 -49.26 -2.00
N LYS A 173 12.91 -49.67 -2.90
CA LYS A 173 12.31 -48.78 -3.90
C LYS A 173 11.50 -47.63 -3.30
N LEU A 174 10.81 -47.88 -2.19
CA LEU A 174 10.02 -46.88 -1.48
C LEU A 174 10.91 -45.95 -0.65
N LYS A 175 12.04 -46.44 -0.13
CA LYS A 175 13.05 -45.61 0.56
C LYS A 175 13.70 -44.61 -0.40
N LEU A 176 14.05 -45.05 -1.61
CA LEU A 176 14.55 -44.17 -2.68
C LEU A 176 13.49 -43.15 -3.12
N PHE A 177 12.23 -43.57 -3.21
CA PHE A 177 11.10 -42.68 -3.53
C PHE A 177 10.94 -41.59 -2.46
N VAL A 178 10.94 -41.94 -1.17
CA VAL A 178 10.81 -40.98 -0.05
C VAL A 178 12.00 -40.02 0.01
N LEU A 179 13.23 -40.49 -0.19
CA LEU A 179 14.42 -39.63 -0.22
C LEU A 179 14.39 -38.66 -1.41
N CYS A 180 14.03 -39.14 -2.60
CA CYS A 180 13.89 -38.31 -3.79
C CYS A 180 12.76 -37.27 -3.62
N PHE A 181 11.61 -37.68 -3.10
CA PHE A 181 10.48 -36.78 -2.82
C PHE A 181 10.88 -35.70 -1.81
N SER A 182 11.63 -36.08 -0.78
CA SER A 182 12.14 -35.15 0.24
C SER A 182 13.07 -34.08 -0.31
N SER A 183 13.86 -34.39 -1.34
CA SER A 183 14.77 -33.42 -1.98
C SER A 183 14.08 -32.51 -3.00
N VAL A 184 12.86 -32.85 -3.44
CA VAL A 184 12.17 -32.16 -4.53
C VAL A 184 11.03 -31.27 -4.04
N PHE A 185 10.31 -31.64 -2.99
CA PHE A 185 9.11 -30.90 -2.56
C PHE A 185 9.38 -29.96 -1.37
N PRO A 186 9.15 -28.65 -1.52
CA PRO A 186 9.17 -27.73 -0.39
C PRO A 186 7.86 -27.78 0.40
N ILE A 187 7.95 -27.56 1.71
CA ILE A 187 6.78 -27.31 2.57
C ILE A 187 6.83 -25.85 3.00
N LEU A 188 5.71 -25.13 2.85
CA LEU A 188 5.57 -23.78 3.36
C LEU A 188 4.41 -23.73 4.35
N THR A 189 4.73 -23.45 5.61
CA THR A 189 3.74 -23.19 6.65
C THR A 189 3.67 -21.70 6.91
N ILE A 190 2.45 -21.15 6.93
CA ILE A 190 2.21 -19.71 7.12
C ILE A 190 1.40 -19.53 8.40
N TYR A 191 1.86 -18.66 9.31
CA TYR A 191 1.11 -18.31 10.52
C TYR A 191 1.29 -16.85 10.90
N PHE A 192 0.35 -16.33 11.70
CA PHE A 192 0.46 -14.98 12.26
C PHE A 192 1.36 -14.97 13.48
N LYS A 193 2.21 -13.94 13.61
CA LYS A 193 3.14 -13.75 14.73
C LYS A 193 2.42 -13.67 16.08
N ALA A 194 1.23 -13.08 16.09
CA ALA A 194 0.37 -12.92 17.26
C ALA A 194 -1.11 -12.88 16.83
N GLU A 195 -2.02 -13.22 17.73
CA GLU A 195 -3.48 -13.16 17.49
C GLU A 195 -4.01 -11.72 17.42
N HIS A 196 -3.30 -10.78 18.06
CA HIS A 196 -3.62 -9.37 18.05
C HIS A 196 -2.46 -8.57 17.46
N PHE A 197 -2.79 -7.49 16.76
CA PHE A 197 -1.81 -6.59 16.16
C PHE A 197 -2.03 -5.16 16.61
N MET A 198 -0.93 -4.41 16.74
CA MET A 198 -0.97 -2.99 17.06
C MET A 198 -1.12 -2.19 15.77
N GLY A 199 -2.18 -1.39 15.69
CA GLY A 199 -2.38 -0.42 14.62
C GLY A 199 -1.71 0.92 14.92
N ILE A 200 -1.29 1.62 13.87
CA ILE A 200 -0.81 3.00 13.95
C ILE A 200 -1.92 3.92 13.46
N GLU A 201 -2.37 4.85 14.29
CA GLU A 201 -3.33 5.87 13.86
C GLU A 201 -2.62 7.22 13.64
N ARG A 202 -2.89 7.84 12.49
CA ARG A 202 -2.44 9.19 12.18
C ARG A 202 -3.47 10.20 12.66
N ASN A 203 -3.04 11.08 13.57
CA ASN A 203 -3.83 12.19 14.14
C ASN A 203 -3.33 13.54 13.63
N GLU A 204 -4.18 14.58 13.72
CA GLU A 204 -3.70 15.95 13.56
C GLU A 204 -2.70 16.30 14.67
N LEU A 205 -1.65 17.03 14.30
CA LEU A 205 -0.60 17.42 15.24
C LEU A 205 -1.05 18.56 16.16
N TYR A 206 -1.83 19.50 15.62
CA TYR A 206 -2.37 20.66 16.35
C TYR A 206 -3.82 20.90 15.96
N GLY A 207 -4.70 20.88 16.95
CA GLY A 207 -6.09 21.32 16.80
C GLY A 207 -6.23 22.83 16.90
N VAL A 208 -7.39 23.36 16.49
CA VAL A 208 -7.73 24.78 16.71
C VAL A 208 -7.84 25.11 18.21
N SER A 209 -8.23 24.13 19.04
CA SER A 209 -8.26 24.25 20.50
C SER A 209 -6.86 24.50 21.06
N ASP A 210 -5.86 23.76 20.58
CA ASP A 210 -4.49 23.85 21.06
C ASP A 210 -3.87 25.18 20.66
N LEU A 211 -4.20 25.65 19.45
CA LEU A 211 -3.80 26.98 18.98
C LEU A 211 -4.36 28.08 19.89
N ILE A 212 -5.67 28.04 20.18
CA ILE A 212 -6.34 29.02 21.05
C ILE A 212 -5.78 28.94 22.47
N SER A 213 -5.53 27.73 22.99
CA SER A 213 -4.95 27.52 24.31
C SER A 213 -3.54 28.12 24.41
N ASN A 214 -2.69 27.90 23.41
CA ASN A 214 -1.34 28.45 23.37
C ASN A 214 -1.33 29.99 23.27
N PHE A 215 -2.16 30.57 22.40
CA PHE A 215 -2.29 32.03 22.32
C PHE A 215 -2.86 32.63 23.61
N GLY A 216 -3.90 32.03 24.17
CA GLY A 216 -4.53 32.47 25.41
C GLY A 216 -3.56 32.39 26.60
N GLY A 217 -2.77 31.33 26.69
CA GLY A 217 -1.73 31.17 27.70
C GLY A 217 -0.63 32.24 27.59
N LEU A 218 -0.13 32.49 26.38
CA LEU A 218 0.89 33.52 26.14
C LEU A 218 0.36 34.93 26.42
N LEU A 219 -0.83 35.27 25.95
CA LEU A 219 -1.45 36.59 26.18
C LEU A 219 -1.78 36.80 27.66
N GLY A 220 -2.35 35.80 28.33
CA GLY A 220 -2.65 35.85 29.76
C GLY A 220 -1.40 36.01 30.62
N LEU A 221 -0.31 35.33 30.27
CA LEU A 221 0.95 35.40 31.02
C LEU A 221 1.67 36.74 30.86
N PHE A 222 1.82 37.24 29.62
CA PHE A 222 2.63 38.44 29.36
C PHE A 222 1.87 39.75 29.50
N THR A 223 0.58 39.77 29.19
CA THR A 223 -0.22 41.01 29.16
C THR A 223 -1.34 41.03 30.20
N GLY A 224 -1.58 39.93 30.91
CA GLY A 224 -2.74 39.79 31.79
C GLY A 224 -4.08 39.81 31.03
N PHE A 225 -4.04 39.73 29.70
CA PHE A 225 -5.22 39.84 28.85
C PHE A 225 -6.08 38.58 28.93
N SER A 226 -7.38 38.76 29.18
CA SER A 226 -8.36 37.67 29.27
C SER A 226 -9.54 37.90 28.32
N LEU A 227 -10.37 36.88 28.15
CA LEU A 227 -11.63 37.01 27.38
C LEU A 227 -12.56 38.08 27.98
N ILE A 228 -12.51 38.29 29.30
CA ILE A 228 -13.28 39.34 29.98
C ILE A 228 -12.76 40.72 29.57
N SER A 229 -11.44 40.88 29.53
CA SER A 229 -10.78 42.11 29.04
C SER A 229 -11.12 42.38 27.57
N LEU A 230 -11.19 41.35 26.73
CA LEU A 230 -11.63 41.49 25.33
C LEU A 230 -13.09 41.98 25.24
N ALA A 231 -13.99 41.43 26.06
CA ALA A 231 -15.40 41.82 26.09
C ALA A 231 -15.56 43.30 26.53
N GLU A 232 -14.77 43.74 27.50
CA GLU A 232 -14.75 45.13 27.96
C GLU A 232 -14.29 46.11 26.86
N ILE A 233 -13.26 45.75 26.10
CA ILE A 233 -12.79 46.55 24.94
C ILE A 233 -13.88 46.64 23.87
N ILE A 234 -14.55 45.53 23.54
CA ILE A 234 -15.64 45.51 22.55
C ILE A 234 -16.82 46.36 23.05
N TYR A 235 -17.17 46.25 24.32
CA TYR A 235 -18.22 47.06 24.96
C TYR A 235 -17.90 48.56 24.83
N PHE A 236 -16.67 48.95 25.18
CA PHE A 236 -16.24 50.34 25.12
C PHE A 236 -16.21 50.89 23.68
N LEU A 237 -15.70 50.11 22.72
CA LEU A 237 -15.64 50.53 21.32
C LEU A 237 -17.03 50.62 20.67
N THR A 238 -17.93 49.68 20.94
CA THR A 238 -19.25 49.65 20.28
C THR A 238 -20.22 50.67 20.88
N LEU A 239 -20.39 50.68 22.21
CA LEU A 239 -21.35 51.58 22.84
C LEU A 239 -20.88 53.02 22.86
N ARG A 240 -19.58 53.30 23.04
CA ARG A 240 -19.11 54.68 23.03
C ARG A 240 -19.13 55.31 21.64
N ILE A 241 -18.97 54.52 20.57
CA ILE A 241 -19.08 55.01 19.18
C ILE A 241 -20.54 55.20 18.76
N PHE A 242 -21.48 54.36 19.23
CA PHE A 242 -22.90 54.50 18.92
C PHE A 242 -23.65 55.55 19.78
N THR A 243 -23.08 55.96 20.91
CA THR A 243 -23.69 56.96 21.83
C THR A 243 -23.04 58.35 21.71
N ILE A 244 -22.26 58.57 20.65
CA ILE A 244 -21.77 59.88 20.17
C ILE A 244 -22.51 60.22 18.88
#